data_AF-A0AAD6GXA8-F1
#
_entry.id   AF-A0AAD6GXA8-F1
#
_cell.length_a   1.000
_cell.length_b   1.000
_cell.length_c   1.000
_cell.angle_alpha   90.00
_cell.angle_beta   90.00
_cell.angle_gamma   90.00
#
_symmetry.space_group_name_H-M   'P 1'
#
loop_
_entity.id
_entity.type
_entity.pdbx_description
1 polymer ?
#
loop_
_entity_poly.entity_id
_entity_poly.type
_entity_poly.pdbx_seq_one_letter_code
_entity_poly.pdbx_strand_id
1 'polypeptide(L)'
;MAHWYTYTVSAVLDEKEETNHIEYFQGYTQFREPGLPVNLPARIEESILMLPEIVELRKRIGELKKCDNQTGLPATKLHYRNALIRQRRFELKRYQASWVQARRDQKILNRGKGPPVSVTNDVCIRAQSLIMPEIARIVAAMSRTTELSFKEKIMFVKDLQTQCSRDFDVVYLPNESPIHSAYPAKACQAIIAR
;
A
#
# COMPACT_ATOMS: atom_id res chain seq x y z
N MET A 1 42.72 -21.16 -16.61
CA MET A 1 41.36 -20.67 -16.94
C MET A 1 40.81 -19.96 -15.71
N ALA A 2 40.85 -18.62 -15.70
CA ALA A 2 40.34 -17.83 -14.57
C ALA A 2 38.92 -17.38 -14.90
N HIS A 3 37.93 -17.95 -14.20
CA HIS A 3 36.56 -17.45 -14.21
C HIS A 3 36.48 -16.24 -13.29
N TRP A 4 36.46 -15.05 -13.88
CA TRP A 4 36.12 -13.82 -13.18
C TRP A 4 34.60 -13.79 -12.96
N TYR A 5 34.15 -14.20 -11.77
CA TYR A 5 32.81 -13.83 -11.31
C TYR A 5 32.85 -12.37 -10.91
N THR A 6 32.36 -11.50 -11.80
CA THR A 6 31.97 -10.14 -11.41
C THR A 6 30.78 -10.25 -10.48
N TYR A 7 31.04 -10.29 -9.16
CA TYR A 7 30.03 -10.04 -8.14
C TYR A 7 29.54 -8.60 -8.32
N THR A 8 28.44 -8.41 -9.02
CA THR A 8 27.75 -7.12 -9.04
C THR A 8 27.17 -6.87 -7.65
N VAL A 9 27.16 -5.61 -7.20
CA VAL A 9 26.62 -5.21 -5.88
C VAL A 9 25.20 -5.73 -5.66
N SER A 10 24.43 -5.92 -6.74
CA SER A 10 23.09 -6.52 -6.75
C SER A 10 23.05 -7.95 -6.20
N ALA A 11 24.08 -8.77 -6.48
CA ALA A 11 24.18 -10.15 -5.99
C ALA A 11 24.51 -10.24 -4.49
N VAL A 12 25.05 -9.17 -3.91
CA VAL A 12 25.36 -9.09 -2.47
C VAL A 12 24.14 -8.62 -1.65
N LEU A 13 23.20 -7.92 -2.29
CA LEU A 13 22.04 -7.30 -1.63
C LEU A 13 20.72 -8.08 -1.82
N ASP A 14 20.76 -9.25 -2.46
CA ASP A 14 19.58 -10.08 -2.80
C ASP A 14 18.50 -9.27 -3.55
N GLU A 15 18.94 -8.31 -4.38
CA GLU A 15 18.07 -7.42 -5.13
C GLU A 15 17.57 -8.14 -6.39
N LYS A 16 16.26 -8.41 -6.49
CA LYS A 16 15.69 -8.98 -7.72
C LYS A 16 15.91 -8.02 -8.90
N GLU A 17 16.48 -8.54 -9.98
CA GLU A 17 16.57 -7.82 -11.25
C GLU A 17 15.17 -7.43 -11.75
N GLU A 18 15.04 -6.18 -12.22
CA GLU A 18 13.80 -5.65 -12.78
C GLU A 18 13.45 -6.39 -14.08
N THR A 19 12.42 -7.24 -14.08
CA THR A 19 11.91 -7.95 -15.27
C THR A 19 10.85 -7.17 -16.06
N ASN A 20 10.50 -5.96 -15.62
CA ASN A 20 9.53 -5.12 -16.29
C ASN A 20 10.14 -4.50 -17.56
N HIS A 21 10.03 -5.23 -18.67
CA HIS A 21 10.34 -4.74 -20.00
C HIS A 21 9.20 -3.84 -20.48
N ILE A 22 9.53 -2.63 -20.94
CA ILE A 22 8.60 -1.80 -21.69
C ILE A 22 8.63 -2.36 -23.11
N GLU A 23 7.57 -3.05 -23.51
CA GLU A 23 7.42 -3.51 -24.89
C GLU A 23 7.30 -2.28 -25.81
N TYR A 24 8.38 -1.96 -26.53
CA TYR A 24 8.39 -0.90 -27.52
C TYR A 24 7.77 -1.43 -28.82
N PHE A 25 6.48 -1.17 -29.02
CA PHE A 25 5.81 -1.47 -30.28
C PHE A 25 6.15 -0.37 -31.29
N GLN A 26 7.10 -0.64 -32.20
CA GLN A 26 7.36 0.20 -33.37
C GLN A 26 6.10 0.27 -34.24
N GLY A 27 5.31 1.33 -34.08
CA GLY A 27 4.11 1.59 -34.90
C GLY A 27 2.89 2.13 -34.14
N TYR A 28 2.86 2.03 -32.81
CA TYR A 28 1.82 2.65 -31.99
C TYR A 28 2.42 3.75 -31.11
N THR A 29 1.89 4.97 -31.19
CA THR A 29 2.22 6.11 -30.31
C THR A 29 1.74 5.91 -28.85
N GLN A 30 1.54 4.67 -28.41
CA GLN A 30 0.99 4.35 -27.10
C GLN A 30 1.89 3.34 -26.37
N PHE A 31 2.53 3.82 -25.31
CA PHE A 31 3.24 2.97 -24.35
C PHE A 31 2.21 2.18 -23.54
N ARG A 32 2.31 0.86 -23.55
CA ARG A 32 1.50 0.02 -22.65
C ARG A 32 2.29 -0.22 -21.37
N GLU A 33 2.01 0.56 -20.33
CA GLU A 33 2.60 0.31 -19.01
C GLU A 33 1.86 -0.85 -18.31
N PRO A 34 2.56 -1.93 -17.90
CA PRO A 34 1.94 -3.03 -17.18
C PRO A 34 1.29 -2.53 -15.86
N GLY A 35 0.03 -2.90 -15.65
CA GLY A 35 -0.71 -2.52 -14.43
C GLY A 35 -1.33 -1.11 -14.45
N LEU A 36 -1.40 -0.45 -15.61
CA LEU A 36 -2.07 0.84 -15.73
C LEU A 36 -3.52 0.78 -15.18
N PRO A 37 -3.93 1.70 -14.29
CA PRO A 37 -5.25 1.66 -13.68
C PRO A 37 -6.37 1.80 -14.71
N VAL A 38 -7.33 0.88 -14.69
CA VAL A 38 -8.53 0.90 -15.54
C VAL A 38 -9.70 1.61 -14.84
N ASN A 39 -9.74 1.54 -13.50
CA ASN A 39 -10.80 2.10 -12.67
C ASN A 39 -10.25 3.22 -11.80
N LEU A 40 -11.14 4.15 -11.41
CA LEU A 40 -10.82 5.21 -10.47
C LEU A 40 -10.86 4.69 -9.03
N PRO A 41 -10.00 5.21 -8.13
CA PRO A 41 -10.16 5.00 -6.69
C PRO A 41 -11.52 5.53 -6.20
N ALA A 42 -12.13 4.83 -5.23
CA ALA A 42 -13.45 5.17 -4.69
C ALA A 42 -13.57 6.64 -4.25
N ARG A 43 -12.53 7.16 -3.58
CA ARG A 43 -12.46 8.57 -3.17
C ARG A 43 -12.63 9.56 -4.33
N ILE A 44 -12.08 9.25 -5.51
CA ILE A 44 -12.20 10.10 -6.70
C ILE A 44 -13.57 9.90 -7.35
N GLU A 45 -14.12 8.69 -7.32
CA GLU A 45 -15.48 8.47 -7.80
C GLU A 45 -16.52 9.23 -6.99
N GLU A 46 -16.35 9.30 -5.66
CA GLU A 46 -17.22 10.07 -4.77
C GLU A 46 -17.11 11.57 -5.06
N SER A 47 -15.92 12.11 -5.30
CA SER A 47 -15.76 13.53 -5.60
C SER A 47 -16.45 13.93 -6.91
N ILE A 48 -16.49 13.04 -7.92
CA ILE A 48 -17.24 13.24 -9.16
C ILE A 48 -18.75 13.39 -8.87
N LEU A 49 -19.29 12.62 -7.94
CA LEU A 49 -20.71 12.69 -7.57
C LEU A 49 -21.07 13.98 -6.84
N MET A 50 -20.09 14.65 -6.24
CA MET A 50 -20.26 15.93 -5.54
C MET A 50 -20.05 17.16 -6.44
N LEU A 51 -19.70 16.96 -7.72
CA LEU A 51 -19.52 18.08 -8.65
C LEU A 51 -20.83 18.87 -8.82
N PRO A 52 -20.78 20.22 -8.87
CA PRO A 52 -21.97 21.06 -8.96
C PRO A 52 -22.90 20.67 -10.11
N GLU A 53 -22.35 20.47 -11.31
CA GLU A 53 -23.09 20.04 -12.51
C GLU A 53 -23.86 18.72 -12.27
N ILE A 54 -23.23 17.74 -11.62
CA ILE A 54 -23.82 16.42 -11.36
C ILE A 54 -24.91 16.52 -10.30
N VAL A 55 -24.68 17.30 -9.25
CA VAL A 55 -25.65 17.55 -8.18
C VAL A 55 -26.90 18.25 -8.71
N GLU A 56 -26.73 19.27 -9.55
CA GLU A 56 -27.84 19.99 -10.18
C GLU A 56 -28.67 19.09 -11.08
N LEU A 57 -28.02 18.28 -11.94
CA LEU A 57 -28.73 17.33 -12.80
C LEU A 57 -29.46 16.27 -12.00
N ARG A 58 -28.88 15.79 -10.90
CA ARG A 58 -29.53 14.85 -9.98
C ARG A 58 -30.77 15.48 -9.32
N LYS A 59 -30.66 16.74 -8.86
CA LYS A 59 -31.79 17.49 -8.31
C LYS A 59 -32.90 17.67 -9.35
N ARG A 60 -32.55 18.06 -10.57
CA ARG A 60 -33.50 18.26 -11.67
C ARG A 60 -34.23 16.98 -12.06
N ILE A 61 -33.55 15.84 -12.07
CA ILE A 61 -34.18 14.53 -12.26
C ILE A 61 -35.16 14.23 -11.13
N GLY A 62 -34.82 14.59 -9.88
CA GLY A 62 -35.70 14.44 -8.73
C GLY A 62 -36.97 15.28 -8.84
N GLU A 63 -36.86 16.53 -9.30
CA GLU A 63 -38.00 17.43 -9.54
C GLU A 63 -38.89 16.90 -10.67
N LEU A 64 -38.30 16.53 -11.81
CA LEU A 64 -39.05 16.04 -12.98
C LEU A 64 -39.77 14.71 -12.73
N LYS A 65 -39.28 13.88 -11.79
CA LYS A 65 -39.99 12.66 -11.36
C LYS A 65 -41.26 12.94 -10.57
N LYS A 66 -41.35 14.12 -9.92
CA LYS A 66 -42.53 14.52 -9.13
C LYS A 66 -43.62 15.18 -9.98
N CYS A 67 -43.30 15.63 -11.19
CA CYS A 67 -44.26 16.18 -12.13
C CYS A 67 -44.84 15.09 -13.04
N ASP A 68 -46.15 15.12 -13.28
CA ASP A 68 -46.84 14.17 -14.17
C ASP A 68 -46.46 14.35 -15.66
N ASN A 69 -46.06 15.55 -16.07
CA ASN A 69 -45.58 15.83 -17.43
C ASN A 69 -44.09 15.49 -17.58
N GLN A 70 -43.79 14.21 -17.84
CA GLN A 70 -42.43 13.67 -17.91
C GLN A 70 -41.66 13.95 -19.22
N THR A 71 -42.14 14.85 -20.07
CA THR A 71 -41.59 15.09 -21.43
C THR A 71 -40.09 15.40 -21.45
N GLY A 72 -39.54 16.02 -20.39
CA GLY A 72 -38.11 16.35 -20.25
C GLY A 72 -37.26 15.32 -19.49
N LEU A 73 -37.88 14.37 -18.77
CA LEU A 73 -37.17 13.41 -17.92
C LEU A 73 -36.14 12.55 -18.66
N PRO A 74 -36.42 11.96 -19.84
CA PRO A 74 -35.44 11.13 -20.53
C PRO A 74 -34.23 11.94 -21.00
N ALA A 75 -34.44 13.17 -21.49
CA ALA A 75 -33.37 14.05 -21.92
C ALA A 75 -32.44 14.44 -20.76
N THR A 76 -32.99 14.80 -19.60
CA THR A 76 -32.19 15.13 -18.41
C THR A 76 -31.43 13.92 -17.87
N LYS A 77 -32.02 12.72 -17.89
CA LYS A 77 -31.31 11.47 -17.51
C LYS A 77 -30.15 11.16 -18.45
N LEU A 78 -30.35 11.35 -19.76
CA LEU A 78 -29.29 11.19 -20.75
C LEU A 78 -28.15 12.19 -20.52
N HIS A 79 -28.50 13.46 -20.26
CA HIS A 79 -27.53 14.51 -19.94
C HIS A 79 -26.70 14.16 -18.70
N TYR A 80 -27.35 13.72 -17.62
CA TYR A 80 -26.69 13.24 -16.40
C TYR A 80 -25.71 12.09 -16.67
N ARG A 81 -26.14 11.07 -17.42
CA ARG A 81 -25.28 9.93 -17.78
C ARG A 81 -24.07 10.38 -18.60
N ASN A 82 -24.27 11.25 -19.58
CA ASN A 82 -23.18 11.75 -20.43
C ASN A 82 -22.20 12.62 -19.64
N ALA A 83 -22.69 13.47 -18.74
CA ALA A 83 -21.85 14.26 -17.84
C ALA A 83 -21.00 13.35 -16.94
N LEU A 84 -21.60 12.33 -16.30
CA LEU A 84 -20.85 11.36 -15.49
C LEU A 84 -19.77 10.63 -16.27
N ILE A 85 -20.10 10.14 -17.48
CA ILE A 85 -19.11 9.43 -18.32
C ILE A 85 -17.96 10.36 -18.69
N ARG A 86 -18.26 11.62 -19.02
CA ARG A 86 -17.25 12.63 -19.36
C ARG A 86 -16.33 12.90 -18.18
N GLN A 87 -16.89 13.17 -17.00
CA GLN A 87 -16.11 13.45 -15.80
C GLN A 87 -15.26 12.25 -15.37
N ARG A 88 -15.83 11.04 -15.40
CA ARG A 88 -15.08 9.80 -15.12
C ARG A 88 -13.91 9.60 -16.09
N ARG A 89 -14.13 9.79 -17.39
CA ARG A 89 -13.06 9.66 -18.40
C ARG A 89 -11.95 10.70 -18.20
N PHE A 90 -12.33 11.93 -17.86
CA PHE A 90 -11.39 13.01 -17.61
C PHE A 90 -10.52 12.71 -16.39
N GLU A 91 -11.15 12.38 -15.25
CA GLU A 91 -10.42 12.04 -14.02
C GLU A 91 -9.60 10.77 -14.18
N LEU A 92 -10.08 9.76 -14.92
CA LEU A 92 -9.31 8.55 -15.18
C LEU A 92 -8.03 8.86 -15.95
N LYS A 93 -8.10 9.69 -17.00
CA LYS A 93 -6.89 10.11 -17.73
C LYS A 93 -5.92 10.88 -16.83
N ARG A 94 -6.43 11.78 -15.99
CA ARG A 94 -5.60 12.55 -15.04
C ARG A 94 -4.93 11.62 -14.03
N TYR A 95 -5.68 10.67 -13.48
CA TYR A 95 -5.19 9.67 -12.55
C TYR A 95 -4.13 8.79 -13.20
N GLN A 96 -4.38 8.27 -14.39
CA GLN A 96 -3.41 7.48 -15.17
C GLN A 96 -2.13 8.27 -15.41
N ALA A 97 -2.21 9.54 -15.82
CA ALA A 97 -1.03 10.38 -16.01
C ALA A 97 -0.22 10.55 -14.71
N SER A 98 -0.90 10.84 -13.59
CA SER A 98 -0.24 10.97 -12.29
C SER A 98 0.37 9.66 -11.80
N TRP A 99 -0.29 8.53 -12.07
CA TRP A 99 0.17 7.19 -11.70
C TRP A 99 1.44 6.82 -12.46
N VAL A 100 1.45 7.08 -13.77
CA VAL A 100 2.61 6.88 -14.65
C VAL A 100 3.78 7.74 -14.18
N GLN A 101 3.53 9.02 -13.89
CA GLN A 101 4.57 9.93 -13.41
C GLN A 101 5.15 9.47 -12.06
N ALA A 102 4.30 9.16 -11.08
CA ALA A 102 4.74 8.67 -9.78
C ALA A 102 5.62 7.40 -9.90
N ARG A 103 5.29 6.50 -10.83
CA ARG A 103 6.08 5.29 -11.08
C ARG A 103 7.44 5.60 -11.70
N ARG A 104 7.50 6.56 -12.63
CA ARG A 104 8.78 7.03 -13.21
C ARG A 104 9.64 7.71 -12.14
N ASP A 105 9.06 8.59 -11.35
CA ASP A 105 9.74 9.29 -10.26
C ASP A 105 10.28 8.29 -9.24
N GLN A 106 9.47 7.29 -8.86
CA GLN A 106 9.91 6.20 -7.99
C GLN A 106 11.08 5.42 -8.59
N LYS A 107 11.03 5.12 -9.90
CA LYS A 107 12.13 4.44 -10.60
C LYS A 107 13.41 5.28 -10.60
N ILE A 108 13.31 6.60 -10.78
CA ILE A 108 14.44 7.51 -10.71
C ILE A 108 15.03 7.54 -9.29
N LEU A 109 14.18 7.68 -8.27
CA LEU A 109 14.59 7.67 -6.85
C LEU A 109 15.29 6.35 -6.49
N ASN A 110 14.74 5.23 -6.95
CA ASN A 110 15.28 3.90 -6.70
C ASN A 110 16.44 3.54 -7.66
N ARG A 111 16.89 4.44 -8.54
CA ARG A 111 17.96 4.21 -9.54
C ARG A 111 17.70 2.98 -10.43
N GLY A 112 16.45 2.76 -10.81
CA GLY A 112 16.05 1.61 -11.62
C GLY A 112 15.97 0.29 -10.84
N LYS A 113 16.11 0.31 -9.52
CA LYS A 113 15.81 -0.84 -8.69
C LYS A 113 14.29 -0.98 -8.55
N GLY A 114 13.79 -2.19 -8.71
CA GLY A 114 12.38 -2.49 -8.56
C GLY A 114 11.86 -2.05 -7.19
N PRO A 115 10.53 -1.82 -7.04
CA PRO A 115 9.95 -1.61 -5.72
C PRO A 115 10.36 -2.79 -4.82
N PRO A 116 10.74 -2.55 -3.55
CA PRO A 116 11.16 -3.64 -2.67
C PRO A 116 10.07 -4.70 -2.65
N VAL A 117 10.46 -5.92 -3.04
CA VAL A 117 9.56 -7.05 -3.37
C VAL A 117 8.72 -7.52 -2.18
N SER A 118 8.98 -6.98 -1.00
CA SER A 118 8.14 -7.20 0.16
C SER A 118 8.26 -6.02 1.13
N VAL A 119 7.15 -5.70 1.78
CA VAL A 119 7.13 -4.86 2.99
C VAL A 119 8.07 -5.43 4.07
N THR A 120 8.37 -6.73 4.00
CA THR A 120 9.32 -7.43 4.89
C THR A 120 10.81 -7.18 4.58
N ASN A 121 11.15 -6.58 3.43
CA ASN A 121 12.53 -6.22 3.09
C ASN A 121 12.90 -4.77 3.43
N ASP A 122 11.99 -4.02 4.05
CA ASP A 122 12.32 -2.76 4.70
C ASP A 122 13.26 -3.02 5.90
N VAL A 123 14.38 -2.29 5.95
CA VAL A 123 15.35 -2.34 7.05
C VAL A 123 14.64 -2.10 8.38
N CYS A 124 13.68 -1.18 8.41
CA CYS A 124 12.90 -0.86 9.60
C CYS A 124 12.05 -2.06 10.06
N ILE A 125 11.39 -2.75 9.14
CA ILE A 125 10.57 -3.93 9.46
C ILE A 125 11.43 -5.10 9.92
N ARG A 126 12.62 -5.29 9.32
CA ARG A 126 13.58 -6.30 9.79
C ARG A 126 14.11 -5.97 11.19
N ALA A 127 14.51 -4.73 11.43
CA ALA A 127 14.97 -4.30 12.75
C ALA A 127 13.87 -4.44 13.82
N GLN A 128 12.64 -4.02 13.49
CA GLN A 128 11.48 -4.20 14.36
C GLN A 128 11.18 -5.68 14.62
N SER A 129 11.31 -6.55 13.62
CA SER A 129 11.12 -8.00 13.78
C SER A 129 12.16 -8.64 14.70
N LEU A 130 13.35 -8.06 14.81
CA LEU A 130 14.38 -8.51 15.76
C LEU A 130 14.10 -8.03 17.18
N ILE A 131 13.60 -6.80 17.34
CA ILE A 131 13.29 -6.20 18.65
C ILE A 131 11.95 -6.73 19.19
N MET A 132 11.00 -6.99 18.30
CA MET A 132 9.60 -7.36 18.57
C MET A 132 9.21 -8.56 17.67
N PRO A 133 9.68 -9.77 18.01
CA PRO A 133 9.45 -10.95 17.19
C PRO A 133 7.96 -11.33 17.08
N GLU A 134 7.10 -10.85 17.99
CA GLU A 134 5.64 -10.97 17.93
C GLU A 134 5.09 -10.39 16.62
N ILE A 135 5.61 -9.23 16.18
CA ILE A 135 5.16 -8.56 14.96
C ILE A 135 5.47 -9.43 13.74
N ALA A 136 6.66 -10.02 13.68
CA ALA A 136 7.05 -10.91 12.59
C ALA A 136 6.12 -12.14 12.52
N ARG A 137 5.78 -12.72 13.67
CA ARG A 137 4.84 -13.86 13.75
C ARG A 137 3.43 -13.47 13.33
N ILE A 138 2.93 -12.30 13.73
CA ILE A 138 1.62 -11.77 13.30
C ILE A 138 1.59 -11.56 11.79
N VAL A 139 2.60 -10.89 11.22
CA VAL A 139 2.70 -10.64 9.78
C VAL A 139 2.75 -11.96 9.00
N ALA A 140 3.54 -12.92 9.48
CA ALA A 140 3.62 -14.25 8.87
C ALA A 140 2.26 -14.97 8.91
N ALA A 141 1.55 -14.92 10.04
CA ALA A 141 0.22 -15.52 10.18
C ALA A 141 -0.83 -14.85 9.29
N MET A 142 -0.83 -13.52 9.19
CA MET A 142 -1.74 -12.75 8.33
C MET A 142 -1.48 -12.97 6.84
N SER A 143 -0.23 -13.27 6.47
CA SER A 143 0.17 -13.51 5.07
C SER A 143 -0.11 -14.93 4.59
N ARG A 144 -0.55 -15.84 5.48
CA ARG A 144 -0.88 -17.22 5.08
C ARG A 144 -2.24 -17.26 4.40
N THR A 145 -2.29 -17.99 3.29
CA THR A 145 -3.53 -18.29 2.56
C THR A 145 -4.27 -19.51 3.10
N THR A 146 -3.66 -20.24 4.04
CA THR A 146 -4.20 -21.44 4.69
C THR A 146 -4.74 -21.12 6.08
N GLU A 147 -5.75 -21.85 6.53
CA GLU A 147 -6.27 -21.68 7.90
C GLU A 147 -5.22 -22.01 8.97
N LEU A 148 -5.22 -21.21 10.04
CA LEU A 148 -4.39 -21.44 11.22
C LEU A 148 -4.98 -22.58 12.07
N SER A 149 -4.13 -23.48 12.55
CA SER A 149 -4.49 -24.49 13.53
C SER A 149 -4.89 -23.87 14.86
N PHE A 150 -5.56 -24.63 15.73
CA PHE A 150 -5.99 -24.15 17.05
C PHE A 150 -4.82 -23.63 17.91
N LYS A 151 -3.67 -24.32 17.89
CA LYS A 151 -2.46 -23.88 18.62
C LYS A 151 -1.90 -22.58 18.04
N GLU A 152 -1.86 -22.45 16.71
CA GLU A 152 -1.40 -21.22 16.05
C GLU A 152 -2.33 -20.05 16.31
N LYS A 153 -3.65 -20.27 16.36
CA LYS A 153 -4.64 -19.25 16.74
C LYS A 153 -4.40 -18.74 18.17
N ILE A 154 -4.11 -19.63 19.12
CA ILE A 154 -3.76 -19.24 20.50
C ILE A 154 -2.49 -18.40 20.53
N MET A 155 -1.45 -18.81 19.80
CA MET A 155 -0.19 -18.05 19.74
C MET A 155 -0.40 -16.68 19.09
N PHE A 156 -1.19 -16.61 18.02
CA PHE A 156 -1.53 -15.36 17.34
C PHE A 156 -2.26 -14.38 18.27
N VAL A 157 -3.24 -14.86 19.05
CA VAL A 157 -3.96 -14.03 20.01
C VAL A 157 -3.04 -13.55 21.14
N LYS A 158 -2.11 -14.39 21.62
CA LYS A 158 -1.11 -13.98 22.62
C LYS A 158 -0.15 -12.93 22.08
N ASP A 159 0.32 -13.08 20.84
CA ASP A 159 1.19 -12.11 20.18
C ASP A 159 0.47 -10.76 20.01
N LEU A 160 -0.81 -10.78 19.61
CA LEU A 160 -1.64 -9.58 19.53
C LEU A 160 -1.84 -8.91 20.90
N GLN A 161 -2.17 -9.69 21.93
CA GLN A 161 -2.36 -9.17 23.29
C GLN A 161 -1.08 -8.51 23.80
N THR A 162 0.08 -9.14 23.55
CA THR A 162 1.39 -8.61 23.91
C THR A 162 1.63 -7.28 23.21
N GLN A 163 1.33 -7.17 21.92
CA GLN A 163 1.50 -5.93 21.18
C GLN A 163 0.56 -4.81 21.64
N CYS A 164 -0.70 -5.14 21.94
CA CYS A 164 -1.69 -4.15 22.42
C CYS A 164 -1.42 -3.66 23.84
N SER A 165 -0.76 -4.48 24.67
CA SER A 165 -0.49 -4.16 26.08
C SER A 165 0.91 -3.61 26.31
N ARG A 166 1.74 -3.53 25.25
CA ARG A 166 3.12 -3.07 25.34
C ARG A 166 3.16 -1.56 25.46
N ASP A 167 3.99 -1.08 26.37
CA ASP A 167 4.39 0.32 26.44
C ASP A 167 5.46 0.59 25.36
N PHE A 168 5.20 1.58 24.50
CA PHE A 168 6.09 1.94 23.40
C PHE A 168 7.07 3.07 23.76
N ASP A 169 6.97 3.64 24.96
CA ASP A 169 7.88 4.69 25.42
C ASP A 169 9.30 4.15 25.61
N VAL A 170 9.45 2.86 25.98
CA VAL A 170 10.75 2.18 26.10
C VAL A 170 10.65 0.75 25.55
N VAL A 171 11.46 0.44 24.52
CA VAL A 171 11.45 -0.88 23.87
C VAL A 171 12.75 -1.64 24.18
N TYR A 172 12.63 -2.74 24.92
CA TYR A 172 13.74 -3.65 25.22
C TYR A 172 13.93 -4.70 24.13
N LEU A 173 15.17 -5.13 23.93
CA LEU A 173 15.48 -6.32 23.15
C LEU A 173 14.93 -7.58 23.85
N PRO A 174 14.69 -8.67 23.09
CA PRO A 174 14.26 -9.94 23.67
C PRO A 174 15.21 -10.40 24.77
N ASN A 175 14.67 -10.73 25.94
CA ASN A 175 15.40 -11.14 27.16
C ASN A 175 16.19 -10.03 27.87
N GLU A 176 16.06 -8.77 27.44
CA GLU A 176 16.72 -7.62 28.10
C GLU A 176 15.75 -6.76 28.92
N SER A 177 14.49 -7.17 29.05
CA SER A 177 13.52 -6.46 29.87
C SER A 177 13.90 -6.50 31.36
N PRO A 178 13.79 -5.39 32.11
CA PRO A 178 14.09 -5.35 33.54
C PRO A 178 13.26 -6.36 34.33
N ILE A 179 13.92 -7.18 35.15
CA ILE A 179 13.26 -8.09 36.07
C ILE A 179 13.32 -7.43 37.46
N HIS A 180 12.17 -7.17 38.06
CA HIS A 180 12.06 -6.50 39.37
C HIS A 180 12.81 -5.16 39.45
N SER A 181 12.71 -4.32 38.41
CA SER A 181 13.40 -3.02 38.27
C SER A 181 14.93 -3.05 38.20
N ALA A 182 15.54 -4.24 38.18
CA ALA A 182 16.96 -4.40 37.92
C ALA A 182 17.20 -4.74 36.44
N TYR A 183 18.14 -4.02 35.82
CA TYR A 183 18.54 -4.27 34.43
C TYR A 183 19.35 -5.57 34.33
N PRO A 184 19.00 -6.50 33.42
CA PRO A 184 19.69 -7.79 33.27
C PRO A 184 21.06 -7.69 32.58
N ALA A 185 21.40 -6.53 32.01
CA ALA A 185 22.72 -6.30 31.42
C ALA A 185 23.80 -6.27 32.51
N LYS A 186 24.79 -7.17 32.42
CA LYS A 186 25.94 -7.22 33.36
C LYS A 186 26.67 -5.88 33.50
N ALA A 187 26.61 -5.03 32.48
CA ALA A 187 27.22 -3.70 32.47
C ALA A 187 26.49 -2.66 33.35
N CYS A 188 25.24 -2.92 33.74
CA CYS A 188 24.41 -1.99 34.51
C CYS A 188 24.38 -2.30 36.02
N GLN A 189 25.14 -3.28 36.50
CA GLN A 189 25.27 -3.60 37.93
C GLN A 189 26.20 -2.62 38.69
N ALA A 190 26.30 -1.37 38.25
CA ALA A 190 26.91 -0.34 39.06
C ALA A 190 25.90 0.07 40.15
N ILE A 191 26.11 -0.43 41.36
CA ILE A 191 25.45 0.08 42.56
C ILE A 191 25.82 1.56 42.65
N ILE A 192 24.85 2.45 42.43
CA ILE A 192 25.02 3.85 42.82
C ILE A 192 24.92 3.88 44.34
N ALA A 193 26.07 3.72 45.00
CA ALA A 193 26.20 4.02 46.41
C ALA A 193 26.05 5.53 46.58
N ARG A 194 25.07 5.94 47.38
CA ARG A 194 24.97 7.31 47.91
C ARG A 194 25.97 7.49 49.04
#